data_AF-A0A4Z1C3P2-F1
#
_entry.id   AF-A0A4Z1C3P2-F1
#
_cell.length_a   1.000
_cell.length_b   1.000
_cell.length_c   1.000
_cell.angle_alpha   90.00
_cell.angle_beta   90.00
_cell.angle_gamma   90.00
#
_symmetry.space_group_name_H-M   'P 1'
#
loop_
_entity.id
_entity.type
_entity.pdbx_description
1 polymer ?
#
loop_
_entity_poly.entity_id
_entity_poly.type
_entity_poly.pdbx_seq_one_letter_code
_entity_poly.pdbx_strand_id
1 'polypeptide(L)' 'AAAADGAQATRPMMASRGRAARLGPRSIGHLDPGAVSAAALLDSLALWAEGRTGGGA' A
#
# COMPACT_ATOMS: atom_id res chain seq x y z
N ALA A 1 -2.97 -9.18 -3.62
CA ALA A 1 -2.91 -9.70 -2.23
C ALA A 1 -1.71 -9.15 -1.45
N ALA A 2 -0.46 -9.53 -1.78
CA ALA A 2 0.73 -9.12 -1.02
C ALA A 2 0.86 -7.60 -0.80
N ALA A 3 0.50 -6.77 -1.79
CA ALA A 3 0.53 -5.31 -1.65
C ALA A 3 -0.48 -4.79 -0.63
N ALA A 4 -1.70 -5.35 -0.61
CA ALA A 4 -2.73 -5.01 0.37
C ALA A 4 -2.31 -5.43 1.79
N ASP A 5 -1.71 -6.62 1.92
CA ASP A 5 -1.18 -7.10 3.21
C ASP A 5 -0.04 -6.20 3.72
N GLY A 6 0.86 -5.78 2.82
CA GLY A 6 1.90 -4.81 3.13
C GLY A 6 1.34 -3.46 3.62
N ALA A 7 0.27 -2.95 2.99
CA ALA A 7 -0.42 -1.76 3.47
C ALA A 7 -1.04 -1.96 4.85
N GLN A 8 -1.71 -3.10 5.11
CA GLN A 8 -2.28 -3.42 6.42
C GLN A 8 -1.21 -3.55 7.51
N ALA A 9 -0.06 -4.13 7.18
CA ALA A 9 1.06 -4.30 8.09
C ALA A 9 1.61 -2.97 8.62
N THR A 10 1.32 -1.82 7.97
CA THR A 10 1.72 -0.50 8.48
C THR A 10 0.96 -0.07 9.73
N ARG A 11 -0.23 -0.62 9.98
CA ARG A 11 -1.11 -0.20 11.09
C ARG A 11 -0.46 -0.22 12.47
N PRO A 12 0.26 -1.29 12.89
CA PRO A 12 0.94 -1.29 14.19
C PRO A 12 2.26 -0.49 14.21
N MET A 13 2.71 0.07 13.09
CA MET A 13 4.02 0.73 13.00
C MET A 13 3.95 2.17 13.53
N MET A 14 4.99 2.59 14.24
CA MET A 14 5.23 4.01 14.50
C MET A 14 5.93 4.62 13.28
N ALA A 15 5.36 5.68 12.73
CA ALA A 15 5.93 6.35 11.56
C ALA A 15 7.31 6.95 11.87
N SER A 16 8.32 6.56 11.09
CA SER A 16 9.70 7.07 11.21
C SER A 16 10.07 8.11 10.15
N ARG A 17 9.21 8.29 9.14
CA ARG A 17 9.43 9.20 7.99
C ARG A 17 8.16 10.01 7.67
N GLY A 18 8.33 11.08 6.89
CA GLY A 18 7.23 11.89 6.37
C GLY A 18 6.51 12.75 7.42
N ARG A 19 5.30 13.24 7.07
CA ARG A 19 4.51 14.11 7.95
C ARG A 19 4.00 13.37 9.21
N ALA A 20 3.69 12.08 9.08
CA ALA A 20 3.18 11.26 10.18
C ALA A 20 4.21 11.04 11.29
N ALA A 21 5.51 11.10 10.99
CA ALA A 21 6.57 10.98 12.00
C ALA A 21 6.48 12.06 13.11
N ARG A 22 5.91 13.23 12.80
CA ARG A 22 5.69 14.33 13.77
C ARG A 22 4.69 13.97 14.87
N LEU A 23 3.88 12.94 14.65
CA LEU A 23 2.87 12.47 15.61
C LEU A 23 3.44 11.45 16.62
N GLY A 24 4.65 10.93 16.35
CA GLY A 24 5.29 9.93 17.21
C GLY A 24 4.37 8.73 17.49
N PRO A 25 4.20 8.32 18.76
CA PRO A 25 3.33 7.19 19.13
C PRO A 25 1.87 7.31 18.67
N ARG A 26 1.38 8.53 18.43
CA ARG A 26 0.00 8.77 17.94
C ARG A 26 -0.22 8.32 16.49
N SER A 27 0.85 7.97 15.77
CA SER A 27 0.74 7.38 14.43
C SER A 27 0.35 5.89 14.45
N ILE A 28 0.59 5.19 15.56
CA ILE A 28 0.25 3.77 15.72
C ILE A 28 -1.27 3.60 15.66
N GLY A 29 -1.73 2.56 14.96
CA GLY A 29 -3.15 2.25 14.73
C GLY A 29 -3.70 2.80 13.41
N HIS A 30 -2.92 3.64 12.71
CA HIS A 30 -3.29 4.21 11.42
C HIS A 30 -2.51 3.56 10.27
N LEU A 31 -3.20 3.30 9.17
CA LEU A 31 -2.55 2.86 7.94
C LEU A 31 -1.75 4.01 7.34
N ASP A 32 -0.58 3.71 6.79
CA ASP A 32 0.15 4.68 5.98
C ASP A 32 -0.59 4.93 4.66
N PRO A 33 -1.05 6.16 4.37
CA PRO A 33 -1.77 6.45 3.12
C PRO A 33 -0.90 6.24 1.88
N GLY A 34 0.43 6.36 2.00
CA GLY A 34 1.37 6.05 0.91
C GLY A 34 1.32 4.58 0.53
N ALA A 35 1.42 3.69 1.53
CA ALA A 35 1.32 2.24 1.34
C ALA A 35 -0.04 1.82 0.77
N VAL A 36 -1.15 2.41 1.24
CA VAL A 36 -2.49 2.16 0.68
C VAL A 36 -2.57 2.56 -0.80
N SER A 37 -2.00 3.71 -1.16
CA SER A 37 -2.00 4.17 -2.56
C SER A 37 -1.13 3.28 -3.44
N ALA A 38 0.03 2.85 -2.96
CA ALA A 38 0.91 1.93 -3.67
C ALA A 38 0.22 0.57 -3.91
N ALA A 39 -0.53 0.06 -2.94
CA ALA A 39 -1.30 -1.16 -3.11
C ALA A 39 -2.35 -1.02 -4.23
N ALA A 40 -3.09 0.10 -4.27
CA ALA A 40 -4.07 0.35 -5.33
C ALA A 40 -3.43 0.46 -6.74
N LEU A 41 -2.24 1.06 -6.83
CA LEU A 41 -1.48 1.13 -8.08
C LEU A 41 -1.03 -0.27 -8.54
N LEU A 42 -0.53 -1.10 -7.63
CA LEU A 42 -0.09 -2.45 -7.94
C LEU A 42 -1.26 -3.35 -8.35
N ASP A 43 -2.42 -3.25 -7.68
CA ASP A 43 -3.63 -3.97 -8.08
C ASP A 43 -4.09 -3.54 -9.47
N SER A 44 -4.07 -2.23 -9.78
CA SER A 44 -4.42 -1.73 -11.11
C SER A 44 -3.45 -2.23 -12.19
N LEU A 45 -2.15 -2.28 -11.88
CA LEU A 45 -1.13 -2.81 -12.78
C LEU A 45 -1.30 -4.31 -13.03
N ALA A 46 -1.65 -5.09 -12.00
CA ALA A 46 -1.90 -6.52 -12.13
C ALA A 46 -3.10 -6.78 -13.05
N LEU A 47 -4.22 -6.07 -12.85
CA LEU A 47 -5.40 -6.15 -13.72
C LEU A 47 -5.05 -5.82 -15.17
N TRP A 48 -4.25 -4.78 -15.39
CA TRP A 48 -3.80 -4.41 -16.74
C TRP A 48 -2.90 -5.50 -17.36
N ALA A 49 -1.99 -6.09 -16.57
CA ALA A 49 -1.09 -7.13 -17.04
C ALA A 49 -1.83 -8.42 -17.43
N GLU A 50 -2.83 -8.82 -16.65
CA GLU A 50 -3.72 -9.96 -16.95
C GLU A 50 -4.51 -9.74 -18.26
N GLY A 51 -4.95 -8.51 -18.51
CA GLY A 51 -5.60 -8.15 -19.77
C GLY A 51 -4.69 -8.28 -21.01
N ARG A 52 -3.36 -8.17 -20.83
CA ARG A 52 -2.39 -8.35 -21.93
C ARG A 52 -2.04 -9.80 -22.20
N THR A 53 -2.05 -10.65 -21.18
CA THR A 53 -1.79 -12.09 -21.37
C THR A 53 -2.97 -12.78 -22.04
N GLY A 54 -4.19 -12.25 -21.90
CA GLY A 54 -5.39 -12.74 -22.59
C GLY A 54 -5.60 -12.22 -24.02
N GLY A 55 -4.85 -11.21 -24.48
CA GLY A 55 -5.05 -10.52 -25.77
C GLY A 55 -4.05 -10.87 -26.88
N GLY A 56 -3.25 -11.92 -26.69
CA GLY A 56 -2.28 -12.41 -27.67
C GLY A 56 -2.70 -13.76 -28.25
N ALA A 57 -3.79 -13.79 -29.01
CA ALA A 57 -4.17 -14.87 -29.91
C ALA A 57 -4.82 -14.27 -31.16
#